data_AF-A0A814JL51-F1
#
_entry.id   AF-A0A814JL51-F1
#
_cell.length_a   1.000
_cell.length_b   1.000
_cell.length_c   1.000
_cell.angle_alpha   90.00
_cell.angle_beta   90.00
_cell.angle_gamma   90.00
#
_symmetry.space_group_name_H-M   'P 1'
#
loop_
_entity.id
_entity.type
_entity.pdbx_description
1 polymer ?
#
loop_
_entity_poly.entity_id
_entity_poly.type
_entity_poly.pdbx_seq_one_letter_code
_entity_poly.pdbx_strand_id
1 'polypeptide(L)'
;MGFGTVPQKSTSNIQINTLYQQQEHKELILTVYRGQIRTHKKLQILQNNEGNLISMNTFLLTTKNISAALLFSEQDKNSTLKSVLFQITIDTKSCTTKPFAFITTDSHMKIEEEVLLTIGTIFQIESVEEFMGRDKGVDVASIFKLVLEAPKYPTTVKFSVQK
;
A
#
# COMPACT_ATOMS: atom_id res chain seq x y z
N MET A 1 28.67 41.76 28.65
CA MET A 1 29.03 40.33 28.52
C MET A 1 27.75 39.55 28.27
N GLY A 2 27.52 39.12 27.03
CA GLY A 2 26.30 38.41 26.64
C GLY A 2 26.59 36.92 26.48
N PHE A 3 25.79 36.08 27.12
CA PHE A 3 25.73 34.65 26.84
C PHE A 3 24.76 34.43 25.68
N GLY A 4 25.30 34.18 24.48
CA GLY A 4 24.51 33.72 23.35
C GLY A 4 24.17 32.25 23.52
N THR A 5 22.88 31.92 23.58
CA THR A 5 22.41 30.54 23.51
C THR A 5 22.53 30.04 22.07
N VAL A 6 23.30 28.97 21.88
CA VAL A 6 23.36 28.23 20.61
C VAL A 6 22.06 27.43 20.47
N PRO A 7 21.31 27.55 19.36
CA PRO A 7 20.07 26.79 19.21
C PRO A 7 20.40 25.31 18.99
N GLN A 8 19.90 24.47 19.91
CA GLN A 8 19.90 23.02 19.75
C GLN A 8 19.00 22.65 18.56
N LYS A 9 19.61 22.25 17.44
CA LYS A 9 18.89 21.63 16.32
C LYS A 9 18.28 20.32 16.81
N SER A 10 16.96 20.18 16.69
CA SER A 10 16.22 18.97 17.02
C SER A 10 16.71 17.78 16.17
N THR A 11 17.21 16.76 16.83
CA THR A 11 17.80 15.54 16.24
C THR A 11 16.76 14.56 15.69
N SER A 12 15.46 14.82 15.83
CA SER A 12 14.39 13.87 15.51
C SER A 12 14.17 13.60 14.02
N ASN A 13 14.60 14.49 13.11
CA ASN A 13 14.33 14.36 11.67
C ASN A 13 15.40 13.59 10.89
N ILE A 14 16.58 13.38 11.47
CA ILE A 14 17.70 12.73 10.76
C ILE A 14 17.46 11.21 10.72
N GLN A 15 16.92 10.64 11.79
CA GLN A 15 16.73 9.20 11.92
C GLN A 15 15.73 8.63 10.90
N ILE A 16 14.67 9.36 10.59
CA ILE A 16 13.62 8.92 9.65
C ILE A 16 14.19 8.76 8.24
N ASN A 17 14.89 9.76 7.71
CA ASN A 17 15.50 9.69 6.37
C ASN A 17 16.56 8.59 6.30
N THR A 18 17.34 8.40 7.36
CA THR A 18 18.32 7.32 7.43
C THR A 18 17.63 5.95 7.36
N LEU A 19 16.54 5.74 8.11
CA LEU A 19 15.77 4.49 8.06
C LEU A 19 15.13 4.26 6.69
N TYR A 20 14.57 5.30 6.04
CA TYR A 20 14.03 5.21 4.69
C TYR A 20 15.09 4.83 3.64
N GLN A 21 16.32 5.35 3.77
CA GLN A 21 17.41 4.99 2.86
C GLN A 21 18.01 3.62 3.15
N GLN A 22 17.90 3.13 4.39
CA GLN A 22 18.32 1.78 4.79
C GLN A 22 17.38 0.68 4.28
N GLN A 23 16.16 1.02 3.85
CA GLN A 23 15.31 0.08 3.14
C GLN A 23 15.87 -0.18 1.74
N GLU A 24 16.73 -1.20 1.61
CA GLU A 24 17.17 -1.72 0.31
C GLU A 24 16.01 -2.44 -0.39
N HIS A 25 15.34 -1.75 -1.32
CA HIS A 25 14.39 -2.40 -2.24
C HIS A 25 15.17 -3.14 -3.33
N LYS A 26 15.58 -4.38 -3.03
CA LYS A 26 16.36 -5.22 -3.95
C LYS A 26 15.55 -5.67 -5.17
N GLU A 27 14.24 -5.79 -5.02
CA GLU A 27 13.33 -6.21 -6.08
C GLU A 27 13.01 -5.03 -7.00
N LEU A 28 13.17 -5.22 -8.31
CA LEU A 28 12.80 -4.22 -9.33
C LEU A 28 11.29 -4.03 -9.43
N ILE A 29 10.57 -5.14 -9.27
CA ILE A 29 9.11 -5.20 -9.27
C ILE A 29 8.72 -5.91 -7.99
N LEU A 30 8.01 -5.22 -7.12
CA LEU A 30 7.49 -5.73 -5.87
C LEU A 30 5.99 -6.02 -6.06
N THR A 31 5.59 -7.27 -5.86
CA THR A 31 4.18 -7.67 -5.87
C THR A 31 3.71 -7.95 -4.45
N VAL A 32 2.66 -7.27 -4.03
CA VAL A 32 2.06 -7.42 -2.70
C VAL A 32 0.55 -7.64 -2.82
N TYR A 33 -0.01 -8.28 -1.81
CA TYR A 33 -1.39 -8.74 -1.78
C TYR A 33 -2.11 -8.16 -0.58
N ARG A 34 -3.40 -7.91 -0.76
CA ARG A 34 -4.31 -7.54 0.33
C ARG A 34 -5.67 -8.20 0.13
N GLY A 35 -6.01 -9.12 1.01
CA GLY A 35 -7.39 -9.62 1.11
C GLY A 35 -8.23 -8.67 1.95
N GLN A 36 -9.49 -8.49 1.55
CA GLN A 36 -10.47 -7.78 2.35
C GLN A 36 -11.89 -8.14 1.92
N ILE A 37 -12.83 -7.93 2.83
CA ILE A 37 -14.24 -8.09 2.57
C ILE A 37 -14.85 -6.73 2.17
N ARG A 38 -15.70 -6.70 1.14
CA ARG A 38 -16.35 -5.47 0.64
C ARG A 38 -17.83 -5.67 0.35
N THR A 39 -18.61 -4.59 0.46
CA THR A 39 -20.02 -4.59 0.04
C THR A 39 -20.10 -4.63 -1.48
N HIS A 40 -21.17 -5.25 -2.00
CA HIS A 40 -21.42 -5.29 -3.45
C HIS A 40 -21.39 -3.91 -4.11
N LYS A 41 -21.99 -2.89 -3.47
CA LYS A 41 -21.96 -1.50 -3.98
C LYS A 41 -20.54 -0.94 -4.11
N LYS A 42 -19.68 -1.15 -3.11
CA LYS A 42 -18.27 -0.69 -3.18
C LYS A 42 -17.48 -1.47 -4.22
N LEU A 43 -17.78 -2.77 -4.36
CA LEU A 43 -17.15 -3.63 -5.36
C LEU A 43 -17.49 -3.16 -6.79
N GLN A 44 -18.77 -2.89 -7.08
CA GLN A 44 -19.21 -2.38 -8.37
C GLN A 44 -18.56 -1.04 -8.73
N ILE A 45 -18.39 -0.15 -7.75
CA ILE A 45 -17.67 1.11 -7.98
C ILE A 45 -16.24 0.81 -8.44
N LEU A 46 -15.53 -0.12 -7.79
CA LEU A 46 -14.17 -0.47 -8.19
C LEU A 46 -14.13 -1.15 -9.56
N GLN A 47 -15.04 -2.08 -9.86
CA GLN A 47 -15.17 -2.75 -11.15
C GLN A 47 -15.38 -1.74 -12.29
N ASN A 48 -16.26 -0.75 -12.09
CA ASN A 48 -16.53 0.29 -13.08
C ASN A 48 -15.37 1.30 -13.25
N ASN A 49 -14.34 1.23 -12.41
CA ASN A 49 -13.13 2.07 -12.50
C ASN A 49 -11.94 1.32 -13.10
N GLU A 50 -12.15 0.16 -13.74
CA GLU A 50 -11.09 -0.48 -14.54
C GLU A 50 -10.50 0.51 -15.55
N GLY A 51 -9.18 0.48 -15.72
CA GLY A 51 -8.39 1.42 -16.50
C GLY A 51 -8.17 2.80 -15.85
N ASN A 52 -8.90 3.13 -14.78
CA ASN A 52 -8.85 4.45 -14.13
C ASN A 52 -7.96 4.46 -12.88
N LEU A 53 -7.67 5.68 -12.41
CA LEU A 53 -6.92 5.91 -11.18
C LEU A 53 -7.83 5.91 -9.95
N ILE A 54 -7.40 5.23 -8.90
CA ILE A 54 -8.00 5.26 -7.57
C ILE A 54 -6.96 5.70 -6.55
N SER A 55 -7.40 6.25 -5.43
CA SER A 55 -6.55 6.51 -4.26
C SER A 55 -7.20 5.94 -3.01
N MET A 56 -6.36 5.62 -2.02
CA MET A 56 -6.83 5.13 -0.73
C MET A 56 -6.56 6.17 0.34
N ASN A 57 -7.57 6.45 1.16
CA ASN A 57 -7.51 7.45 2.24
C ASN A 57 -7.07 6.85 3.59
N THR A 58 -6.52 5.64 3.57
CA THR A 58 -6.00 4.93 4.75
C THR A 58 -4.64 4.32 4.42
N PHE A 59 -3.85 4.02 5.45
CA PHE A 59 -2.69 3.15 5.26
C PHE A 59 -3.16 1.78 4.76
N LEU A 60 -2.38 1.19 3.85
CA LEU A 60 -2.65 -0.15 3.34
C LEU A 60 -1.59 -1.11 3.85
N LEU A 61 -2.00 -1.95 4.79
CA LEU A 61 -1.21 -3.12 5.14
C LEU A 61 -1.39 -4.18 4.06
N THR A 62 -0.28 -4.66 3.53
CA THR A 62 -0.20 -5.65 2.45
C THR A 62 0.88 -6.66 2.78
N THR A 63 0.89 -7.77 2.06
CA THR A 63 1.88 -8.83 2.26
C THR A 63 2.35 -9.42 0.93
N LYS A 64 3.60 -9.83 0.83
CA LYS A 64 4.10 -10.63 -0.30
C LYS A 64 3.52 -12.05 -0.29
N ASN A 65 3.00 -12.51 0.84
CA ASN A 65 2.43 -13.84 1.01
C ASN A 65 0.93 -13.84 0.66
N ILE A 66 0.60 -14.31 -0.54
CA ILE A 66 -0.78 -14.40 -1.01
C ILE A 66 -1.68 -15.23 -0.07
N SER A 67 -1.14 -16.30 0.54
CA SER A 67 -1.89 -17.13 1.46
C SER A 67 -2.26 -16.37 2.73
N ALA A 68 -1.34 -15.56 3.26
CA ALA A 68 -1.65 -14.67 4.39
C ALA A 68 -2.70 -13.61 4.00
N ALA A 69 -2.60 -13.04 2.80
CA ALA A 69 -3.59 -12.07 2.31
C ALA A 69 -4.99 -12.68 2.20
N LEU A 70 -5.12 -13.90 1.67
CA LEU A 70 -6.41 -14.57 1.47
C LEU A 70 -7.19 -14.80 2.78
N LEU A 71 -6.51 -15.02 3.90
CA LEU A 71 -7.14 -15.16 5.23
C LEU A 71 -7.96 -13.90 5.61
N PHE A 72 -7.53 -12.71 5.18
CA PHE A 72 -8.25 -11.45 5.44
C PHE A 72 -9.44 -11.22 4.50
N SER A 73 -9.62 -12.09 3.52
CA SER A 73 -10.73 -12.06 2.57
C SER A 73 -11.78 -13.14 2.83
N GLU A 74 -11.56 -14.00 3.82
CA GLU A 74 -12.51 -15.05 4.18
C GLU A 74 -13.81 -14.42 4.72
N GLN A 75 -14.94 -14.89 4.19
CA GLN A 75 -16.27 -14.36 4.52
C GLN A 75 -17.19 -15.45 5.03
N ASP A 76 -18.13 -15.08 5.91
CA ASP A 76 -19.24 -15.95 6.24
C ASP A 76 -20.13 -16.20 5.02
N LYS A 77 -20.51 -17.47 4.79
CA LYS A 77 -21.27 -17.91 3.60
C LYS A 77 -22.62 -17.20 3.39
N ASN A 78 -23.18 -16.60 4.44
CA ASN A 78 -24.49 -15.92 4.41
C ASN A 78 -24.38 -14.38 4.37
N SER A 79 -23.19 -13.85 4.11
CA SER A 79 -22.95 -12.41 4.09
C SER A 79 -23.31 -11.78 2.73
N THR A 80 -23.87 -10.56 2.74
CA THR A 80 -24.04 -9.73 1.54
C THR A 80 -22.72 -9.11 1.07
N LEU A 81 -21.65 -9.36 1.81
CA LEU A 81 -20.31 -8.95 1.48
C LEU A 81 -19.70 -9.91 0.46
N LYS A 82 -18.59 -9.47 -0.14
CA LYS A 82 -17.82 -10.20 -1.14
C LYS A 82 -16.36 -10.19 -0.72
N SER A 83 -15.74 -11.36 -0.82
CA SER A 83 -14.29 -11.53 -0.71
C SER A 83 -13.58 -10.89 -1.90
N VAL A 84 -12.59 -10.05 -1.61
CA VAL A 84 -11.79 -9.35 -2.62
C VAL A 84 -10.31 -9.51 -2.32
N LEU A 85 -9.54 -9.82 -3.36
CA LEU A 85 -8.09 -9.80 -3.30
C LEU A 85 -7.55 -8.68 -4.19
N PHE A 86 -6.73 -7.80 -3.61
CA PHE A 86 -5.94 -6.84 -4.38
C PHE A 86 -4.56 -7.43 -4.60
N GLN A 87 -4.15 -7.54 -5.85
CA GLN A 87 -2.76 -7.76 -6.25
C GLN A 87 -2.19 -6.42 -6.71
N ILE A 88 -1.18 -5.93 -6.02
CA ILE A 88 -0.57 -4.62 -6.26
C ILE A 88 0.85 -4.84 -6.75
N THR A 89 1.14 -4.36 -7.94
CA THR A 89 2.46 -4.39 -8.55
C THR A 89 3.10 -3.01 -8.42
N ILE A 90 4.34 -2.97 -7.91
CA ILE A 90 5.09 -1.75 -7.64
C ILE A 90 6.41 -1.82 -8.40
N ASP A 91 6.64 -0.90 -9.34
CA ASP A 91 7.98 -0.67 -9.89
C ASP A 91 8.78 0.20 -8.92
N THR A 92 9.75 -0.42 -8.25
CA THR A 92 10.54 0.20 -7.19
C THR A 92 11.57 1.18 -7.73
N LYS A 93 11.90 1.12 -9.03
CA LYS A 93 12.86 2.04 -9.68
C LYS A 93 12.20 3.33 -10.12
N SER A 94 11.00 3.27 -10.69
CA SER A 94 10.29 4.46 -11.16
C SER A 94 9.63 5.24 -10.01
N CYS A 95 9.44 4.61 -8.85
CA CYS A 95 8.81 5.23 -7.69
C CYS A 95 9.79 6.08 -6.86
N THR A 96 10.03 7.32 -7.29
CA THR A 96 10.93 8.27 -6.60
C THR A 96 10.50 8.62 -5.18
N THR A 97 9.20 8.65 -4.91
CA THR A 97 8.64 9.02 -3.59
C THR A 97 8.58 7.87 -2.60
N LYS A 98 8.79 6.61 -3.06
CA LYS A 98 8.72 5.38 -2.26
C LYS A 98 7.56 5.40 -1.24
N PRO A 99 6.29 5.40 -1.69
CA PRO A 99 5.11 5.52 -0.83
C PRO A 99 4.82 4.22 -0.05
N PHE A 100 5.82 3.37 0.16
CA PHE A 100 5.71 2.09 0.83
C PHE A 100 6.93 1.82 1.70
N ALA A 101 6.74 1.00 2.74
CA ALA A 101 7.80 0.56 3.63
C ALA A 101 7.63 -0.91 3.97
N PHE A 102 8.74 -1.65 4.03
CA PHE A 102 8.75 -2.97 4.68
C PHE A 102 8.58 -2.77 6.18
N ILE A 103 7.70 -3.54 6.82
CA ILE A 103 7.50 -3.48 8.27
C ILE A 103 7.85 -4.82 8.91
N THR A 104 8.75 -4.76 9.89
CA THR A 104 9.19 -5.93 10.67
C THR A 104 8.40 -5.98 11.96
N THR A 105 7.91 -7.16 12.36
CA THR A 105 7.31 -7.37 13.69
C THR A 105 8.29 -7.90 14.74
N ASP A 106 9.45 -8.46 14.35
CA ASP A 106 10.53 -8.78 15.30
C ASP A 106 11.93 -8.92 14.65
N SER A 107 12.97 -8.46 15.36
CA SER A 107 14.34 -8.20 14.86
C SER A 107 15.20 -9.43 14.49
N HIS A 108 14.59 -10.61 14.35
CA HIS A 108 15.31 -11.88 14.19
C HIS A 108 14.91 -12.74 12.97
N MET A 109 13.94 -12.31 12.14
CA MET A 109 13.42 -13.13 11.03
C MET A 109 13.71 -12.52 9.65
N LYS A 110 14.19 -13.36 8.74
CA LYS A 110 14.97 -13.01 7.53
C LYS A 110 14.16 -12.73 6.26
N ILE A 111 12.83 -12.64 6.32
CA ILE A 111 11.98 -12.39 5.15
C ILE A 111 10.86 -11.45 5.58
N GLU A 112 11.00 -10.17 5.24
CA GLU A 112 9.97 -9.15 5.42
C GLU A 112 8.80 -9.49 4.50
N GLU A 113 7.71 -10.06 5.04
CA GLU A 113 6.52 -10.36 4.24
C GLU A 113 5.54 -9.20 4.21
N GLU A 114 5.54 -8.33 5.21
CA GLU A 114 4.59 -7.21 5.32
C GLU A 114 5.12 -5.92 4.69
N VAL A 115 4.25 -5.25 3.94
CA VAL A 115 4.52 -3.98 3.28
C VAL A 115 3.39 -3.01 3.59
N LEU A 116 3.75 -1.85 4.13
CA LEU A 116 2.81 -0.78 4.45
C LEU A 116 2.87 0.29 3.35
N LEU A 117 1.76 0.57 2.69
CA LEU A 117 1.63 1.70 1.76
C LEU A 117 0.99 2.90 2.46
N THR A 118 1.48 4.09 2.14
CA THR A 118 1.06 5.34 2.77
C THR A 118 -0.30 5.81 2.28
N ILE A 119 -0.93 6.68 3.07
CA ILE A 119 -2.19 7.34 2.72
C ILE A 119 -2.00 8.20 1.46
N GLY A 120 -3.01 8.21 0.59
CA GLY A 120 -3.01 9.05 -0.62
C GLY A 120 -2.21 8.44 -1.78
N THR A 121 -1.71 7.21 -1.60
CA THR A 121 -1.12 6.44 -2.70
C THR A 121 -2.16 6.25 -3.82
N ILE A 122 -1.72 6.49 -5.06
CA ILE A 122 -2.53 6.41 -6.26
C ILE A 122 -2.20 5.10 -6.99
N PHE A 123 -3.25 4.38 -7.41
CA PHE A 123 -3.14 3.14 -8.14
C PHE A 123 -3.96 3.24 -9.43
N GLN A 124 -3.48 2.66 -10.51
CA GLN A 124 -4.33 2.35 -11.66
C GLN A 124 -4.93 0.95 -11.45
N ILE A 125 -6.23 0.80 -11.69
CA ILE A 125 -6.85 -0.51 -11.81
C ILE A 125 -6.56 -1.04 -13.21
N GLU A 126 -5.63 -1.98 -13.34
CA GLU A 126 -5.30 -2.56 -14.65
C GLU A 126 -6.41 -3.48 -15.14
N SER A 127 -6.88 -4.36 -14.27
CA SER A 127 -7.99 -5.27 -14.59
C SER A 127 -8.72 -5.74 -13.35
N VAL A 128 -9.97 -6.15 -13.55
CA VAL A 128 -10.77 -6.81 -12.54
C VAL A 128 -11.24 -8.16 -13.04
N GLU A 129 -10.85 -9.22 -12.33
CA GLU A 129 -11.18 -10.59 -12.67
C GLU A 129 -12.20 -11.11 -11.66
N GLU A 130 -13.41 -11.45 -12.13
CA GLU A 130 -14.36 -12.20 -11.30
C GLU A 130 -13.89 -13.65 -11.22
N PHE A 131 -13.67 -14.11 -9.98
CA PHE A 131 -13.31 -15.49 -9.73
C PHE A 131 -14.53 -16.16 -9.09
N MET A 132 -15.06 -17.19 -9.74
CA MET A 132 -16.04 -18.09 -9.13
C MET A 132 -15.34 -19.42 -8.87
N GLY A 133 -14.44 -19.44 -7.89
CA GLY A 133 -13.67 -20.62 -7.53
C GLY A 133 -13.08 -20.55 -6.12
N ARG A 134 -12.62 -21.70 -5.63
CA ARG A 134 -11.82 -21.78 -4.39
C ARG A 134 -10.35 -21.66 -4.76
N ASP A 135 -9.66 -20.61 -4.32
CA ASP A 135 -8.20 -20.59 -4.32
C ASP A 135 -7.71 -20.97 -2.93
N LYS A 136 -6.94 -22.06 -2.84
CA LYS A 136 -6.42 -22.63 -1.58
C LYS A 136 -7.47 -22.81 -0.46
N GLY A 137 -8.73 -23.03 -0.83
CA GLY A 137 -9.85 -23.25 0.11
C GLY A 137 -10.64 -22.00 0.51
N VAL A 138 -10.26 -20.80 0.05
CA VAL A 138 -10.99 -19.55 0.28
C VAL A 138 -11.78 -19.19 -0.97
N ASP A 139 -13.07 -18.87 -0.79
CA ASP A 139 -13.93 -18.36 -1.86
C ASP A 139 -13.62 -16.88 -2.10
N VAL A 140 -12.85 -16.58 -3.15
CA VAL A 140 -12.57 -15.21 -3.60
C VAL A 140 -13.59 -14.85 -4.67
N ALA A 141 -14.28 -13.71 -4.53
CA ALA A 141 -15.27 -13.29 -5.51
C ALA A 141 -14.67 -12.45 -6.65
N SER A 142 -13.64 -11.66 -6.35
CA SER A 142 -12.98 -10.82 -7.35
C SER A 142 -11.52 -10.56 -7.00
N ILE A 143 -10.68 -10.52 -8.04
CA ILE A 143 -9.27 -10.15 -7.96
C ILE A 143 -9.09 -8.81 -8.71
N PHE A 144 -8.53 -7.83 -8.03
CA PHE A 144 -8.17 -6.54 -8.61
C PHE A 144 -6.66 -6.51 -8.84
N LYS A 145 -6.25 -6.33 -10.09
CA LYS A 145 -4.85 -6.08 -10.42
C LYS A 145 -4.64 -4.58 -10.46
N LEU A 146 -3.80 -4.11 -9.55
CA LEU A 146 -3.44 -2.71 -9.40
C LEU A 146 -1.97 -2.51 -9.75
N VAL A 147 -1.68 -1.42 -10.43
CA VAL A 147 -0.31 -0.92 -10.56
C VAL A 147 -0.18 0.37 -9.78
N LEU A 148 0.86 0.46 -8.97
CA LEU A 148 1.22 1.70 -8.31
C LEU A 148 1.63 2.72 -9.37
N GLU A 149 0.87 3.81 -9.46
CA GLU A 149 1.21 4.90 -10.36
C GLU A 149 2.18 5.85 -9.63
N ALA A 150 3.37 6.01 -10.21
CA ALA A 150 4.32 6.99 -9.72
C ALA A 150 3.73 8.38 -9.98
N PRO A 151 3.70 9.29 -8.99
CA PRO A 151 3.24 10.65 -9.23
C PRO A 151 4.12 11.27 -10.33
N LYS A 152 3.53 11.51 -11.52
CA LYS A 152 4.23 12.06 -12.70
C LYS A 152 4.78 13.48 -12.46
N TYR A 153 4.39 14.12 -11.35
CA TYR A 153 4.85 15.44 -10.97
C TYR A 153 5.17 15.48 -9.47
N PRO A 154 6.27 16.13 -9.04
CA PRO A 154 6.49 16.39 -7.63
C PRO A 154 5.36 17.30 -7.12
N THR A 155 4.47 16.76 -6.30
CA THR A 155 3.41 17.53 -5.65
C THR A 155 4.05 18.41 -4.58
N THR A 156 4.62 19.53 -4.99
CA THR A 156 5.10 20.55 -4.06
C THR A 156 3.88 21.33 -3.58
N VAL A 157 3.28 20.90 -2.48
CA VAL A 157 2.25 21.69 -1.79
C VAL A 157 2.95 22.86 -1.12
N LYS A 158 2.96 24.03 -1.77
CA LYS A 158 3.43 25.26 -1.15
C LYS A 158 2.37 25.74 -0.16
N PHE A 159 2.65 25.58 1.13
CA PHE A 159 1.85 26.22 2.18
C PHE A 159 2.18 27.71 2.21
N SER A 160 1.21 28.55 1.81
CA SER A 160 1.23 29.99 2.05
C SER A 160 0.58 30.25 3.40
N VAL A 161 1.36 30.71 4.38
CA VAL A 161 0.80 31.26 5.62
C VAL A 161 0.41 32.70 5.30
N GLN A 162 -0.88 32.97 5.19
CA GLN A 162 -1.37 34.35 5.21
C GLN A 162 -1.17 34.89 6.63
N LYS A 163 -0.38 35.96 6.75
CA LYS A 163 -0.16 36.71 7.99
C LYS A 163 -1.32 37.64 8.28
#